data_AF-A0A4R4STL0-F1
#
_entry.id   AF-A0A4R4STL0-F1
#
_cell.length_a   1.000
_cell.length_b   1.000
_cell.length_c   1.000
_cell.angle_alpha   90.00
_cell.angle_beta   90.00
_cell.angle_gamma   90.00
#
_symmetry.space_group_name_H-M   'P 1'
#
loop_
_entity.id
_entity.type
_entity.pdbx_description
1 polymer ?
#
loop_
_entity_poly.entity_id
_entity_poly.type
_entity_poly.pdbx_seq_one_letter_code
_entity_poly.pdbx_strand_id
1 'polypeptide(L)'
;MPALADHRRETRDALTQRLSDEFTTFPRDAVHRCVADVQACMAHLGLEATPARVERMAREQLTGILKSEPPSGRVPAAGPDG
;
A
#
# COMPACT_ATOMS: atom_id res chain seq x y z
N MET A 1 -11.32 -12.99 -19.02
CA MET A 1 -11.96 -12.78 -17.70
C MET A 1 -11.55 -11.43 -17.10
N PRO A 2 -12.09 -10.29 -17.56
CA PRO A 2 -11.72 -8.95 -17.05
C PRO A 2 -12.44 -8.52 -15.76
N ALA A 3 -13.62 -9.09 -15.46
CA ALA A 3 -14.47 -8.65 -14.33
C ALA A 3 -13.80 -8.78 -12.94
N LEU A 4 -12.95 -9.79 -12.73
CA LEU A 4 -12.26 -9.99 -11.45
C LEU A 4 -11.13 -8.99 -11.22
N ALA A 5 -10.48 -8.55 -12.29
CA ALA A 5 -9.42 -7.54 -12.22
C ALA A 5 -10.01 -6.16 -11.92
N ASP A 6 -11.19 -5.87 -12.46
CA ASP A 6 -11.91 -4.62 -12.21
C ASP A 6 -12.37 -4.54 -10.74
N HIS A 7 -12.99 -5.61 -10.24
CA HIS A 7 -13.42 -5.68 -8.84
C HIS A 7 -12.26 -5.52 -7.84
N ARG A 8 -11.08 -6.09 -8.14
CA ARG A 8 -9.87 -5.87 -7.32
C ARG A 8 -9.39 -4.42 -7.37
N ARG A 9 -9.50 -3.75 -8.52
CA ARG A 9 -9.12 -2.34 -8.68
C ARG A 9 -10.07 -1.41 -7.92
N GLU A 10 -11.38 -1.63 -8.03
CA GLU A 10 -12.40 -0.89 -7.28
C GLU A 10 -12.21 -1.07 -5.77
N THR A 11 -12.02 -2.32 -5.34
CA THR A 11 -11.75 -2.65 -3.93
C THR A 11 -10.51 -1.92 -3.42
N ARG A 12 -9.42 -1.90 -4.21
CA ARG A 12 -8.19 -1.17 -3.86
C ARG A 12 -8.44 0.33 -3.74
N ASP A 13 -9.19 0.93 -4.66
CA ASP A 13 -9.47 2.37 -4.64
C ASP A 13 -10.32 2.78 -3.44
N ALA A 14 -11.35 1.99 -3.12
CA ALA A 14 -12.16 2.17 -1.92
C ALA A 14 -11.33 2.10 -0.63
N LEU A 15 -10.46 1.09 -0.51
CA LEU A 15 -9.52 0.98 0.62
C LEU A 15 -8.56 2.17 0.69
N THR A 16 -8.01 2.57 -0.45
CA THR A 16 -7.11 3.73 -0.54
C THR A 16 -7.80 5.00 -0.06
N GLN A 17 -9.05 5.23 -0.46
CA GLN A 17 -9.81 6.39 -0.03
C GLN A 17 -10.06 6.39 1.48
N ARG A 18 -10.51 5.27 2.06
CA ARG A 18 -10.73 5.15 3.51
C ARG A 18 -9.47 5.37 4.32
N LEU A 19 -8.35 4.79 3.87
CA LEU A 19 -7.06 4.94 4.54
C LEU A 19 -6.49 6.36 4.39
N SER A 20 -6.72 7.03 3.26
CA SER A 20 -6.26 8.42 3.08
C SER A 20 -7.04 9.41 3.94
N ASP A 21 -8.33 9.14 4.18
CA ASP A 21 -9.17 9.93 5.08
C ASP A 21 -8.75 9.74 6.55
N GLU A 22 -8.40 8.50 6.94
CA GLU A 22 -7.92 8.20 8.30
C GLU A 22 -6.47 8.66 8.55
N PHE A 23 -5.59 8.49 7.55
CA PHE A 23 -4.18 8.84 7.63
C PHE A 23 -3.87 10.07 6.77
N THR A 24 -4.48 11.20 7.13
CA THR A 24 -4.29 12.49 6.43
C THR A 24 -2.84 12.97 6.40
N THR A 25 -1.97 12.43 7.27
CA THR A 25 -0.53 12.66 7.27
C THR A 25 0.16 12.17 5.99
N PHE A 26 -0.37 11.14 5.32
CA PHE A 26 0.21 10.62 4.08
C PHE A 26 -0.58 11.09 2.86
N PRO A 27 0.11 11.42 1.75
CA PRO A 27 -0.59 11.69 0.49
C PRO A 27 -1.28 10.42 -0.02
N ARG A 28 -2.44 10.59 -0.66
CA ARG A 28 -3.24 9.49 -1.25
C ARG A 28 -2.42 8.56 -2.14
N ASP A 29 -1.45 9.10 -2.87
CA ASP A 29 -0.56 8.33 -3.74
C ASP A 29 0.36 7.37 -2.96
N ALA A 30 0.86 7.80 -1.79
CA ALA A 30 1.65 6.95 -0.90
C ALA A 30 0.80 5.84 -0.28
N VAL A 31 -0.44 6.16 0.11
CA VAL A 31 -1.40 5.16 0.60
C VAL A 31 -1.74 4.15 -0.50
N HIS A 32 -1.98 4.60 -1.73
CA HIS A 32 -2.26 3.72 -2.87
C HIS A 32 -1.11 2.75 -3.15
N ARG A 33 0.13 3.27 -3.14
CA ARG A 33 1.33 2.45 -3.33
C ARG A 33 1.53 1.46 -2.18
N CYS A 34 1.23 1.86 -0.94
CA CYS A 34 1.27 0.96 0.22
C CYS A 34 0.26 -0.19 0.07
N VAL A 35 -0.99 0.10 -0.32
CA VAL A 35 -2.02 -0.93 -0.54
C VAL A 35 -1.60 -1.88 -1.68
N ALA A 36 -1.03 -1.36 -2.77
CA ALA A 36 -0.53 -2.17 -3.87
C ALA A 36 0.65 -3.07 -3.47
N ASP A 37 1.58 -2.53 -2.67
CA ASP A 37 2.74 -3.26 -2.14
C ASP A 37 2.31 -4.40 -1.21
N VAL A 38 1.38 -4.13 -0.29
CA VAL A 38 0.78 -5.14 0.60
C VAL A 38 0.10 -6.25 -0.20
N GLN A 39 -0.65 -5.92 -1.26
CA GLN A 39 -1.25 -6.93 -2.14
C GLN A 39 -0.19 -7.78 -2.86
N ALA A 40 0.89 -7.15 -3.34
CA ALA A 40 1.99 -7.86 -4.00
C ALA A 40 2.74 -8.77 -3.02
N CYS A 41 3.04 -8.29 -1.81
CA CYS A 41 3.65 -9.09 -0.75
C CYS A 41 2.78 -10.29 -0.36
N MET A 42 1.47 -10.09 -0.17
CA MET A 42 0.56 -11.21 0.12
C MET A 42 0.54 -12.24 -1.00
N ALA A 43 0.44 -11.79 -2.26
CA ALA A 43 0.49 -12.69 -3.40
C ALA A 43 1.82 -13.44 -3.49
N HIS A 44 2.94 -12.78 -3.22
CA HIS A 44 4.28 -13.39 -3.19
C HIS A 44 4.39 -14.46 -2.09
N LEU A 45 3.78 -14.22 -0.93
CA LEU A 45 3.73 -15.16 0.19
C LEU A 45 2.68 -16.27 0.01
N GLY A 46 1.90 -16.26 -1.08
CA GLY A 46 0.80 -17.19 -1.30
C GLY A 46 -0.39 -16.96 -0.37
N LEU A 47 -0.48 -15.80 0.27
CA LEU A 47 -1.59 -15.41 1.13
C LEU A 47 -2.75 -14.85 0.31
N GLU A 48 -3.98 -15.19 0.70
CA GLU A 48 -5.15 -14.55 0.14
C GLU A 48 -5.21 -13.06 0.53
N ALA A 49 -5.04 -12.21 -0.48
CA ALA A 49 -5.14 -10.75 -0.39
C ALA A 49 -6.60 -10.29 -0.31
N THR A 50 -7.31 -10.72 0.72
CA THR A 50 -8.68 -10.27 0.98
C THR A 50 -8.69 -8.80 1.39
N PRO A 51 -9.73 -8.02 1.04
CA PRO A 51 -9.80 -6.60 1.36
C PRO A 51 -9.56 -6.28 2.83
N ALA A 52 -10.14 -7.08 3.73
CA ALA A 52 -9.97 -6.90 5.18
C ALA A 52 -8.52 -7.12 5.66
N ARG A 53 -7.80 -8.09 5.09
CA ARG A 53 -6.38 -8.32 5.42
C ARG A 53 -5.50 -7.22 4.86
N VAL A 54 -5.75 -6.81 3.63
CA VAL A 54 -5.03 -5.73 2.96
C VAL A 54 -5.22 -4.43 3.74
N GLU A 55 -6.44 -4.12 4.18
CA GLU A 55 -6.73 -2.94 5.01
C GLU A 55 -5.96 -2.99 6.34
N ARG A 56 -6.04 -4.09 7.09
CA ARG A 56 -5.29 -4.24 8.36
C ARG A 56 -3.79 -4.05 8.17
N MET A 57 -3.19 -4.76 7.22
CA MET A 57 -1.76 -4.69 6.96
C MET A 57 -1.32 -3.29 6.50
N ALA A 58 -2.11 -2.63 5.65
CA ALA A 58 -1.82 -1.25 5.24
C ALA A 58 -1.90 -0.27 6.43
N ARG A 59 -2.90 -0.40 7.31
CA ARG A 59 -2.98 0.39 8.55
C ARG A 59 -1.79 0.14 9.46
N GLU A 60 -1.40 -1.12 9.64
CA GLU A 60 -0.25 -1.50 10.45
C GLU A 60 1.04 -0.91 9.87
N GLN A 61 1.22 -0.95 8.54
CA GLN A 61 2.36 -0.33 7.87
C GLN A 61 2.38 1.20 8.03
N LEU A 62 1.26 1.88 7.77
CA LEU A 62 1.16 3.34 7.90
C LEU A 62 1.38 3.78 9.35
N THR A 63 0.82 3.05 10.31
CA THR A 63 1.06 3.28 11.75
C THR A 63 2.52 3.02 12.11
N GLY A 64 3.13 1.97 11.55
CA GLY A 64 4.54 1.67 11.70
C GLY A 64 5.42 2.82 11.22
N ILE A 65 5.10 3.41 10.06
CA ILE A 65 5.82 4.59 9.51
C ILE A 65 5.60 5.85 10.36
N LEU A 66 4.42 6.03 10.96
CA LEU A 66 4.18 7.15 11.87
C LEU A 66 4.93 7.02 13.20
N LYS A 67 4.97 5.80 13.75
CA LYS A 67 5.57 5.52 15.06
C LYS A 67 7.07 5.29 14.99
N SER A 68 7.57 4.79 13.87
CA SER A 68 8.98 4.82 13.52
C SER A 68 9.20 6.02 12.62
N GLU A 69 9.56 7.17 13.21
CA GLU A 69 10.18 8.27 12.44
C GLU A 69 11.23 7.64 11.51
N PRO A 70 11.10 7.73 10.17
CA PRO A 70 11.94 6.93 9.30
C PRO A 70 13.36 7.55 9.24
N PRO A 71 14.45 6.80 9.54
CA PRO A 71 15.77 7.12 8.98
C PRO A 71 15.88 6.70 7.50
N SER A 72 14.84 6.09 6.91
CA SER A 72 14.85 5.77 5.47
C SER A 72 14.48 6.99 4.66
N GLY A 73 15.45 7.90 4.59
CA GLY A 73 15.62 8.75 3.43
C GLY A 73 15.47 7.87 2.20
N ARG A 74 14.48 8.23 1.37
CA ARG A 74 14.46 7.89 -0.04
C ARG A 74 15.86 8.18 -0.57
N VAL A 75 16.70 7.17 -0.73
CA VAL A 75 17.77 7.22 -1.72
C VAL A 75 17.02 7.08 -3.04
N PRO A 76 16.84 8.16 -3.83
CA PRO A 76 16.51 7.93 -5.22
C PRO A 76 17.61 7.04 -5.76
N ALA A 77 17.24 5.96 -6.43
CA ALA A 77 18.16 5.20 -7.25
C ALA A 77 18.67 6.13 -8.36
N ALA A 78 19.63 7.00 -8.02
CA ALA A 78 20.55 7.61 -8.94
C ALA A 78 21.61 6.55 -9.18
N GLY A 79 21.29 5.61 -10.08
CA GLY A 79 22.35 5.17 -10.96
C GLY A 79 22.86 6.41 -11.69
N PRO A 80 24.17 6.55 -11.76
CA PRO A 80 24.75 6.74 -13.08
C PRO A 80 25.73 5.61 -13.37
N ASP A 81 25.60 5.11 -14.58
CA ASP A 81 26.63 4.41 -15.34
C ASP A 81 28.06 4.91 -15.06
N GLY A 82 29.00 3.97 -15.02
CA GLY A 82 30.44 4.20 -14.95
C GLY A 82 31.21 2.93 -14.65
#